data_AF-A0A3D8K454-F1
#
_entry.id   AF-A0A3D8K454-F1
#
_cell.length_a   1.000
_cell.length_b   1.000
_cell.length_c   1.000
_cell.angle_alpha   90.00
_cell.angle_beta   90.00
_cell.angle_gamma   90.00
#
_symmetry.space_group_name_H-M   'P 1'
#
loop_
_entity.id
_entity.type
_entity.pdbx_description
1 polymer ?
#
loop_
_entity_poly.entity_id
_entity_poly.type
_entity_poly.pdbx_seq_one_letter_code
_entity_poly.pdbx_strand_id
1 'polypeptide(L)'
;MGQKFADSELELYGRVDEVLCYVWDPIGVAYSPAARDEYQGYLPKVFATLQEGVDATSVAAYLDSVAAESMGLNANPEHSKRVAELLVDWKTEIYKSRRQQI
;
A
#
# COMPACT_ATOMS: atom_id res chain seq x y z
N MET A 1 -15.86 21.54 -1.74
CA MET A 1 -14.84 20.76 -2.45
C MET A 1 -13.88 20.01 -1.52
N GLY A 2 -13.65 20.44 -0.27
CA GLY A 2 -12.69 19.77 0.65
C GLY A 2 -13.08 18.37 1.19
N GLN A 3 -14.36 18.10 1.45
CA GLN A 3 -14.78 16.79 1.99
C GLN A 3 -14.58 15.61 1.00
N LYS A 4 -14.73 15.85 -0.31
CA LYS A 4 -14.65 14.79 -1.32
C LYS A 4 -13.24 14.24 -1.53
N PHE A 5 -12.21 15.07 -1.35
CA PHE A 5 -10.82 14.61 -1.43
C PHE A 5 -10.46 13.76 -0.21
N ALA A 6 -10.85 14.22 0.98
CA ALA A 6 -10.60 13.53 2.24
C ALA A 6 -11.16 12.09 2.24
N ASP A 7 -12.37 11.88 1.70
CA ASP A 7 -12.95 10.54 1.61
C ASP A 7 -12.15 9.60 0.69
N SER A 8 -11.61 10.08 -0.43
CA SER A 8 -10.82 9.26 -1.37
C SER A 8 -9.44 8.93 -0.78
N GLU A 9 -8.87 9.89 -0.04
CA GLU A 9 -7.63 9.71 0.70
C GLU A 9 -7.83 8.69 1.82
N LEU A 10 -8.92 8.77 2.58
CA LEU A 10 -9.28 7.79 3.62
C LEU A 10 -9.52 6.40 3.03
N GLU A 11 -10.24 6.31 1.91
CA GLU A 11 -10.45 5.03 1.23
C GLU A 11 -9.12 4.45 0.75
N LEU A 12 -8.27 5.24 0.09
CA LEU A 12 -6.96 4.78 -0.35
C LEU A 12 -6.10 4.35 0.84
N TYR A 13 -6.09 5.11 1.94
CA TYR A 13 -5.35 4.77 3.15
C TYR A 13 -5.78 3.41 3.71
N GLY A 14 -7.08 3.13 3.73
CA GLY A 14 -7.63 1.81 4.10
C GLY A 14 -7.22 0.70 3.14
N ARG A 15 -7.21 0.95 1.83
CA ARG A 15 -6.76 -0.05 0.84
C ARG A 15 -5.28 -0.35 0.95
N VAL A 16 -4.45 0.64 1.21
CA VAL A 16 -3.02 0.42 1.46
C VAL A 16 -2.86 -0.51 2.66
N ASP A 17 -3.62 -0.29 3.73
CA ASP A 17 -3.54 -1.07 4.96
C ASP A 17 -3.92 -2.54 4.74
N GLU A 18 -5.02 -2.77 4.03
CA GLU A 18 -5.44 -4.12 3.64
C GLU A 18 -4.41 -4.81 2.75
N VAL A 19 -3.85 -4.12 1.75
CA VAL A 19 -2.89 -4.69 0.81
C VAL A 19 -1.57 -5.03 1.51
N LEU A 20 -1.07 -4.18 2.41
CA LEU A 20 0.13 -4.48 3.19
C LEU A 20 -0.10 -5.71 4.09
N CYS A 21 -1.25 -5.79 4.75
CA CYS A 21 -1.54 -6.87 5.68
C CYS A 21 -1.85 -8.20 5.01
N TYR A 22 -2.58 -8.23 3.90
CA TYR A 22 -3.10 -9.48 3.33
C TYR A 22 -2.43 -9.93 2.03
N VAL A 23 -1.74 -9.02 1.33
CA VAL A 23 -1.13 -9.33 0.03
C VAL A 23 0.38 -9.27 0.10
N TRP A 24 0.94 -8.24 0.73
CA TRP A 24 2.39 -8.13 0.88
C TRP A 24 2.91 -9.13 1.90
N ASP A 25 2.40 -9.10 3.14
CA ASP A 25 2.63 -10.06 4.23
C ASP A 25 3.95 -10.85 4.16
N PRO A 26 5.12 -10.19 4.15
CA PRO A 26 6.40 -10.88 3.96
C PRO A 26 6.73 -11.81 5.14
N ILE A 27 6.20 -11.53 6.34
CA ILE A 27 6.39 -12.34 7.55
C ILE A 27 5.43 -13.55 7.54
N GLY A 28 4.30 -13.46 6.83
CA GLY A 28 3.30 -14.53 6.78
C GLY A 28 2.36 -14.54 7.99
N VAL A 29 2.02 -13.39 8.56
CA VAL A 29 1.20 -13.26 9.78
C VAL A 29 -0.23 -12.81 9.54
N ALA A 30 -0.65 -12.63 8.27
CA ALA A 30 -1.98 -12.16 7.89
C ALA A 30 -3.13 -12.97 8.48
N TYR A 31 -2.92 -14.26 8.76
CA TYR A 31 -3.94 -15.15 9.33
C TYR A 31 -4.16 -14.93 10.84
N SER A 32 -3.27 -14.21 11.51
CA SER A 32 -3.35 -13.94 12.95
C SER A 32 -4.08 -12.62 13.19
N PRO A 33 -5.26 -12.62 13.84
CA PRO A 33 -5.96 -11.38 14.18
C PRO A 33 -5.13 -10.45 15.08
N ALA A 34 -4.19 -11.01 15.84
CA ALA A 34 -3.31 -10.26 16.73
C ALA A 34 -2.15 -9.55 16.01
N ALA A 35 -1.95 -9.80 14.71
CA ALA A 35 -0.87 -9.21 13.91
C ALA A 35 -1.37 -8.16 12.91
N ARG A 36 -2.60 -7.64 13.09
CA ARG A 36 -3.21 -6.70 12.13
C ARG A 36 -2.49 -5.35 12.08
N ASP A 37 -1.82 -4.99 13.17
CA ASP A 37 -1.06 -3.75 13.35
C ASP A 37 0.43 -3.88 12.94
N GLU A 38 0.93 -5.09 12.68
CA GLU A 38 2.34 -5.38 12.37
C GLU A 38 2.89 -4.49 11.23
N TYR A 39 2.05 -4.22 10.24
CA TYR A 39 2.44 -3.45 9.05
C TYR A 39 2.03 -1.97 9.08
N GLN A 40 1.31 -1.52 10.11
CA GLN A 40 0.80 -0.15 10.20
C GLN A 40 1.92 0.90 10.24
N GLY A 41 3.11 0.55 10.75
CA GLY A 41 4.27 1.44 10.77
C GLY A 41 4.75 1.89 9.38
N TYR A 42 4.52 1.09 8.35
CA TYR A 42 4.95 1.38 6.97
C TYR A 42 3.88 2.15 6.17
N LEU A 43 2.66 2.16 6.69
CA LEU A 43 1.47 2.70 6.03
C LEU A 43 1.61 4.17 5.62
N PRO A 44 2.08 5.09 6.49
CA PRO A 44 2.18 6.50 6.13
C PRO A 44 3.15 6.75 4.98
N LYS A 45 4.24 5.98 4.92
CA LYS A 45 5.27 6.14 3.89
C LYS A 45 4.78 5.65 2.54
N VAL A 46 4.16 4.48 2.48
CA VAL A 46 3.56 3.94 1.25
C VAL A 46 2.48 4.88 0.72
N PHE A 47 1.59 5.35 1.61
CA PHE A 47 0.54 6.28 1.23
C PHE A 47 1.10 7.60 0.68
N ALA A 48 2.09 8.21 1.34
CA ALA A 48 2.73 9.43 0.87
C ALA A 48 3.37 9.24 -0.52
N THR A 49 4.10 8.15 -0.72
CA THR A 49 4.71 7.84 -2.03
C THR A 49 3.65 7.65 -3.12
N LEU A 50 2.51 7.03 -2.81
CA LEU A 50 1.37 6.95 -3.73
C LEU A 50 0.80 8.34 -4.04
N GLN A 51 0.63 9.22 -3.05
CA GLN A 51 0.08 10.57 -3.25
C GLN A 51 0.97 11.46 -4.12
N GLU A 52 2.29 11.36 -3.97
CA GLU A 52 3.29 12.11 -4.73
C GLU A 52 3.28 11.79 -6.24
N GLY A 53 2.46 10.83 -6.68
CA GLY A 53 2.28 10.48 -8.10
C GLY A 53 3.39 9.57 -8.62
N VAL A 54 4.12 8.93 -7.72
CA VAL A 54 5.24 8.07 -8.04
C VAL A 54 4.75 6.73 -8.60
N ASP A 55 5.55 6.18 -9.51
CA ASP A 55 5.33 4.90 -10.16
C ASP A 55 5.42 3.71 -9.17
N ALA A 56 4.88 2.56 -9.59
CA ALA A 56 4.95 1.31 -8.81
C ALA A 56 6.40 0.92 -8.45
N THR A 57 7.39 1.36 -9.23
CA THR A 57 8.80 1.06 -9.01
C THR A 57 9.28 1.55 -7.64
N SER A 58 8.93 2.77 -7.25
CA SER A 58 9.41 3.35 -5.99
C SER A 58 8.75 2.71 -4.77
N VAL A 59 7.46 2.38 -4.88
CA VAL A 59 6.74 1.65 -3.83
C VAL A 59 7.33 0.23 -3.71
N ALA A 60 7.59 -0.44 -4.83
CA ALA A 60 8.19 -1.78 -4.82
C ALA A 60 9.58 -1.77 -4.17
N ALA A 61 10.44 -0.81 -4.53
CA ALA A 61 11.77 -0.67 -3.96
C ALA A 61 11.72 -0.42 -2.43
N TYR A 62 10.77 0.40 -1.99
CA TYR A 62 10.56 0.63 -0.56
C TYR A 62 10.12 -0.64 0.17
N LEU A 63 9.12 -1.37 -0.35
CA LEU A 63 8.64 -2.61 0.25
C LEU A 63 9.73 -3.69 0.32
N ASP A 64 10.53 -3.82 -0.74
CA ASP A 64 11.63 -4.78 -0.78
C ASP A 64 12.73 -4.43 0.24
N SER A 65 13.10 -3.14 0.33
CA SER A 65 14.05 -2.65 1.34
C SER A 65 13.53 -2.86 2.77
N VAL A 66 12.24 -2.62 3.04
CA VAL A 66 11.67 -2.88 4.37
C VAL A 66 11.74 -4.37 4.72
N ALA A 67 11.35 -5.25 3.79
CA ALA A 67 11.43 -6.70 4.02
C ALA A 67 12.87 -7.15 4.30
N ALA A 68 13.84 -6.65 3.53
CA ALA A 68 15.24 -7.05 3.67
C ALA A 68 15.94 -6.42 4.88
N GLU A 69 15.81 -5.11 5.06
CA GLU A 69 16.62 -4.33 6.01
C GLU A 69 15.94 -4.18 7.37
N SER A 70 14.61 -3.99 7.39
CA SER A 70 13.87 -3.78 8.65
C SER A 70 13.44 -5.11 9.27
N MET A 71 13.00 -6.07 8.45
CA MET A 71 12.51 -7.37 8.92
C MET A 71 13.57 -8.49 8.86
N GLY A 72 14.70 -8.26 8.17
CA GLY A 72 15.77 -9.25 8.03
C GLY A 72 15.36 -10.47 7.18
N LEU A 73 14.38 -10.32 6.31
CA LEU A 73 13.87 -11.37 5.43
C LEU A 73 14.63 -11.37 4.10
N ASN A 74 14.45 -12.44 3.31
CA ASN A 74 14.97 -12.44 1.95
C ASN A 74 14.16 -11.47 1.09
N ALA A 75 14.85 -10.63 0.34
CA ALA A 75 14.25 -9.78 -0.67
C ALA A 75 13.43 -10.61 -1.66
N ASN A 76 12.29 -10.09 -2.07
CA ASN A 76 11.44 -10.68 -3.09
C ASN A 76 10.94 -9.57 -4.03
N PRO A 77 11.81 -9.07 -4.92
CA PRO A 77 11.50 -7.89 -5.73
C PRO A 77 10.27 -8.09 -6.61
N GLU A 78 10.07 -9.31 -7.13
CA GLU A 78 8.90 -9.65 -7.94
C GLU A 78 7.59 -9.60 -7.13
N HIS A 79 7.63 -10.00 -5.85
CA HIS A 79 6.47 -9.89 -4.97
C HIS A 79 6.18 -8.43 -4.62
N SER A 80 7.21 -7.69 -4.19
CA SER A 80 7.11 -6.26 -3.88
C SER A 80 6.60 -5.46 -5.08
N LYS A 81 7.02 -5.82 -6.30
CA LYS A 81 6.53 -5.22 -7.55
C LYS A 81 5.04 -5.47 -7.77
N ARG A 82 4.57 -6.72 -7.67
CA ARG A 82 3.13 -7.03 -7.83
C ARG A 82 2.26 -6.30 -6.82
N VAL A 83 2.72 -6.21 -5.58
CA VAL A 83 2.03 -5.45 -4.52
C VAL A 83 1.95 -3.96 -4.89
N ALA A 84 3.06 -3.38 -5.33
CA ALA A 84 3.10 -1.98 -5.73
C ALA A 84 2.18 -1.68 -6.93
N GLU A 85 2.15 -2.54 -7.94
CA GLU A 85 1.24 -2.44 -9.08
C GLU A 85 -0.22 -2.46 -8.61
N LEU A 86 -0.57 -3.39 -7.72
CA LEU A 86 -1.93 -3.47 -7.13
C LEU A 86 -2.31 -2.19 -6.38
N LEU A 87 -1.38 -1.57 -5.64
CA LEU A 87 -1.63 -0.31 -4.93
C LEU A 87 -1.88 0.86 -5.89
N VAL A 88 -1.13 0.91 -7.00
CA VAL A 88 -1.33 1.91 -8.05
C VAL A 88 -2.67 1.71 -8.77
N ASP A 89 -3.08 0.47 -9.00
CA ASP A 89 -4.39 0.14 -9.56
C ASP A 89 -5.52 0.57 -8.63
N TRP A 90 -5.43 0.26 -7.32
CA TRP A 90 -6.39 0.75 -6.32
C TRP A 90 -6.52 2.26 -6.33
N LYS A 91 -5.39 2.98 -6.30
CA LYS A 91 -5.37 4.45 -6.42
C LYS A 91 -6.13 4.87 -7.68
N THR A 92 -5.76 4.30 -8.82
CA THR A 92 -6.35 4.65 -10.12
C THR A 92 -7.86 4.45 -10.12
N GLU A 93 -8.37 3.33 -9.62
CA GLU A 93 -9.80 3.04 -9.58
C GLU A 93 -10.55 3.96 -8.61
N ILE A 94 -10.03 4.19 -7.39
CA ILE A 94 -10.64 5.10 -6.40
C ILE A 94 -10.81 6.51 -7.01
N TYR A 95 -9.79 7.04 -7.66
CA TYR A 95 -9.84 8.38 -8.27
C TYR A 95 -10.62 8.40 -9.60
N LYS A 96 -10.77 7.27 -10.32
CA LYS A 96 -11.65 7.16 -11.50
C LYS A 96 -13.12 7.13 -11.11
N SER A 97 -13.52 6.27 -10.19
CA SER A 97 -14.91 6.13 -9.72
C SER A 97 -15.43 7.45 -9.15
N ARG A 98 -14.54 8.26 -8.53
CA ARG A 98 -14.86 9.60 -8.03
C ARG A 98 -15.10 10.64 -9.14
N ARG A 99 -14.44 10.51 -10.30
CA ARG A 99 -14.56 11.43 -11.46
C ARG A 99 -15.81 11.16 -12.31
N GLN A 100 -16.36 9.95 -12.29
CA GLN A 100 -17.53 9.57 -13.08
C GLN A 100 -18.88 9.89 -12.40
N GLN A 101 -18.87 10.32 -11.14
CA GLN A 101 -20.08 10.72 -10.39
C GLN A 101 -20.33 12.24 -10.41
N ILE A 102 -19.73 12.96 -11.38
CA ILE A 102 -19.89 14.41 -11.59
C ILE A 102 -20.71 14.64 -12.86
#